data_AF-V4T7H7-F1
#
_entry.id   AF-V4T7H7-F1
#
_cell.length_a   1.000
_cell.length_b   1.000
_cell.length_c   1.000
_cell.angle_alpha   90.00
_cell.angle_beta   90.00
_cell.angle_gamma   90.00
#
_symmetry.space_group_name_H-M   'P 1'
#
loop_
_entity.id
_entity.type
_entity.pdbx_description
1 polymer ?
#
loop_
_entity_poly.entity_id
_entity_poly.type
_entity_poly.pdbx_seq_one_letter_code
_entity_poly.pdbx_strand_id
1 'polypeptide(L)' 'MQNHHYGISPERMQANQELAKFFKILTTSVDEYNKVYVSTVQAYNYPVTAFQWHPEVLTSMLLIVILAAPHLQN' A
#
# COMPACT_ATOMS: atom_id res chain seq x y z
N MET A 1 -9.58 -3.07 10.92
CA MET A 1 -10.56 -3.39 9.86
C MET A 1 -10.28 -2.47 8.68
N GLN A 2 -10.13 -3.03 7.49
CA GLN A 2 -10.00 -2.27 6.25
C GLN A 2 -11.42 -2.11 5.68
N ASN A 3 -11.86 -0.87 5.40
CA ASN A 3 -13.24 -0.60 4.96
C ASN A 3 -13.32 -0.49 3.43
N HIS A 4 -12.89 -1.54 2.73
CA HIS A 4 -13.00 -1.66 1.29
C HIS A 4 -13.53 -3.05 0.92
N HIS A 5 -14.35 -3.11 -0.13
CA HIS A 5 -14.93 -4.37 -0.63
C HIS A 5 -14.12 -4.97 -1.79
N TYR A 6 -13.23 -4.16 -2.39
CA TYR A 6 -12.51 -4.51 -3.60
C TYR A 6 -11.05 -4.09 -3.47
N GLY A 7 -10.17 -4.90 -4.06
CA GLY A 7 -8.75 -4.61 -4.20
C GLY A 7 -8.24 -5.01 -5.58
N ILE A 8 -7.19 -4.34 -6.04
CA ILE A 8 -6.49 -4.69 -7.29
C ILE A 8 -5.37 -5.66 -6.92
N SER A 9 -5.33 -6.84 -7.57
CA SER A 9 -4.23 -7.78 -7.36
C SER A 9 -2.93 -7.23 -7.98
N PRO A 10 -1.75 -7.58 -7.44
CA PRO A 10 -0.47 -7.14 -8.02
C PRO A 10 -0.35 -7.52 -9.51
N GLU A 11 -0.82 -8.70 -9.89
CA GLU A 11 -0.77 -9.17 -11.28
C GLU A 11 -1.66 -8.31 -12.18
N ARG A 12 -2.89 -7.99 -11.75
CA ARG A 12 -3.78 -7.11 -12.52
C ARG A 12 -3.24 -5.69 -12.64
N MET A 13 -2.60 -5.18 -11.59
CA MET A 13 -1.98 -3.86 -11.63
C MET A 13 -0.81 -3.82 -12.61
N GLN A 14 0.06 -4.83 -12.59
CA GLN A 14 1.21 -4.90 -13.49
C GLN A 14 0.81 -5.23 -14.93
N ALA A 15 -0.25 -6.01 -15.15
CA ALA A 15 -0.78 -6.30 -16.48
C ALA A 15 -1.37 -5.07 -17.18
N ASN A 16 -1.79 -4.05 -16.42
CA ASN A 16 -2.22 -2.78 -16.98
C ASN A 16 -1.01 -1.88 -17.24
N GLN A 17 -0.66 -1.70 -18.51
CA GLN A 17 0.53 -0.94 -18.91
C GLN A 17 0.56 0.50 -18.39
N GLU A 18 -0.59 1.18 -18.33
CA GLU A 18 -0.65 2.57 -17.86
C GLU A 18 -0.40 2.65 -16.36
N LEU A 19 -1.01 1.76 -15.57
CA LEU A 19 -0.76 1.69 -14.14
C LEU A 19 0.67 1.26 -13.82
N ALA A 20 1.20 0.27 -14.54
CA ALA A 20 2.56 -0.25 -14.33
C ALA A 20 3.64 0.78 -14.65
N LYS A 21 3.43 1.61 -15.69
CA LYS A 21 4.35 2.71 -16.05
C LYS A 21 4.27 3.88 -15.07
N PHE A 22 3.09 4.15 -14.51
CA PHE A 22 2.88 5.32 -13.67
C PHE A 22 3.22 5.07 -12.20
N PHE A 23 2.87 3.90 -11.66
CA PHE A 23 2.96 3.59 -10.23
C PHE A 23 3.96 2.47 -9.91
N LYS A 24 4.72 2.69 -8.85
CA LYS A 24 5.48 1.67 -8.12
C LYS A 24 4.61 1.10 -6.99
N ILE A 25 4.48 -0.21 -6.92
CA ILE A 25 3.89 -0.89 -5.76
C ILE A 25 4.89 -0.81 -4.60
N LEU A 26 4.44 -0.27 -3.46
CA LEU A 26 5.26 -0.19 -2.24
C LEU A 26 4.90 -1.30 -1.26
N THR A 27 3.60 -1.56 -1.09
CA THR A 27 3.11 -2.60 -0.18
C THR A 27 1.91 -3.32 -0.77
N THR A 28 1.77 -4.58 -0.37
CA THR A 28 0.60 -5.42 -0.59
C THR A 28 0.04 -5.85 0.75
N SER A 29 -1.23 -6.25 0.77
CA SER A 29 -1.88 -6.81 1.93
C SER A 29 -2.74 -8.00 1.52
N VAL A 30 -3.20 -8.76 2.50
CA VAL A 30 -4.00 -9.98 2.30
C VAL A 30 -5.39 -9.72 2.87
N ASP A 31 -6.44 -10.05 2.11
CA ASP A 31 -7.82 -9.96 2.57
C ASP A 31 -8.22 -11.16 3.47
N GLU A 32 -9.46 -11.15 3.98
CA GLU A 32 -9.99 -12.21 4.84
C GLU A 32 -10.12 -13.57 4.12
N TYR A 33 -10.04 -13.59 2.79
CA TYR A 33 -10.11 -14.78 1.93
C TYR A 33 -8.72 -15.19 1.40
N ASN A 34 -7.64 -14.72 2.01
CA ASN A 34 -6.24 -14.97 1.61
C ASN A 34 -5.87 -14.47 0.21
N LYS A 35 -6.59 -13.50 -0.35
CA LYS A 35 -6.24 -12.87 -1.64
C LYS A 35 -5.33 -11.67 -1.41
N VAL A 36 -4.26 -11.61 -2.19
CA VAL A 36 -3.30 -10.50 -2.16
C VAL A 36 -3.83 -9.33 -2.97
N TYR A 37 -3.79 -8.13 -2.40
CA TYR A 37 -4.11 -6.88 -3.08
C TYR A 37 -3.05 -5.81 -2.81
N VAL A 38 -2.95 -4.84 -3.72
CA VAL A 38 -2.04 -3.70 -3.60
C VAL A 38 -2.59 -2.72 -2.56
N SER A 39 -1.82 -2.42 -1.51
CA SER A 39 -2.27 -1.58 -0.39
C SER A 39 -1.66 -0.20 -0.38
N THR A 40 -0.50 0.01 -0.99
CA THR A 40 0.10 1.35 -1.18
C THR A 40 0.94 1.40 -2.45
N VAL A 41 0.79 2.50 -3.20
CA VAL A 41 1.56 2.79 -4.41
C VAL A 41 2.05 4.22 -4.41
N GLN A 42 3.14 4.46 -5.13
CA GLN A 42 3.70 5.79 -5.34
C GLN A 42 4.00 5.99 -6.82
N ALA A 43 3.67 7.16 -7.36
CA ALA A 43 4.02 7.49 -8.73
C ALA A 43 5.53 7.65 -8.89
N TYR A 44 6.10 7.20 -10.01
CA TYR A 44 7.55 7.27 -10.22
C TYR A 44 8.07 8.71 -10.34
N ASN A 45 7.33 9.56 -11.05
CA ASN A 45 7.81 10.89 -11.46
C ASN A 45 6.95 12.05 -10.92
N TYR A 46 5.96 11.74 -10.09
CA TYR A 46 5.03 12.73 -9.54
C TYR A 46 4.91 12.55 -8.03
N PRO A 47 4.65 13.64 -7.26
CA PRO A 47 4.45 13.57 -5.82
C PRO A 47 3.05 13.06 -5.49
N VAL A 48 2.71 11.87 -5.99
CA VAL A 48 1.41 11.22 -5.80
C VAL A 48 1.64 9.88 -5.11
N THR A 49 1.04 9.73 -3.94
CA THR A 49 1.00 8.47 -3.18
C THR A 49 -0.46 8.11 -2.95
N ALA A 50 -0.84 6.87 -3.24
CA ALA A 50 -2.19 6.38 -3.04
C ALA A 50 -2.20 5.20 -2.05
N PHE A 51 -3.21 5.20 -1.19
CA PHE A 51 -3.41 4.22 -0.13
C PHE A 51 -4.75 3.54 -0.35
N GLN A 52 -4.79 2.21 -0.19
CA GLN A 52 -6.04 1.46 -0.16
C GLN A 52 -6.70 1.46 1.23
N TRP A 53 -5.90 1.75 2.26
CA TRP A 53 -6.31 1.85 3.66
C TRP A 53 -6.58 3.30 4.06
N HIS A 54 -7.29 3.50 5.16
CA HIS A 54 -7.71 4.81 5.68
C HIS A 54 -6.74 5.33 6.76
N PRO A 55 -5.72 6.14 6.42
CA PRO A 55 -4.75 6.66 7.38
C PRO A 55 -5.36 7.59 8.44
N GLU A 56 -6.46 8.27 8.12
CA GLU A 56 -7.16 9.21 8.99
C GLU A 56 -7.78 8.55 10.22
N VAL A 57 -8.13 7.27 10.11
CA VAL A 57 -8.63 6.46 11.24
C VAL A 57 -7.48 6.14 12.21
N LEU A 58 -6.24 6.19 11.75
CA LEU A 58 -5.02 5.96 12.53
C LEU A 58 -4.41 7.24 13.10
N THR A 59 -5.11 8.38 13.10
CA THR A 59 -4.58 9.67 13.61
C THR A 59 -4.12 9.61 15.07
N SER A 60 -4.58 8.64 15.87
CA SER A 60 -4.09 8.41 17.25
C SER A 60 -2.85 7.48 17.35
N MET A 61 -2.41 6.86 16.26
CA MET A 61 -1.31 5.87 16.22
C MET A 61 -0.18 6.24 15.24
N LEU A 62 -0.12 7.52 14.82
CA LEU A 62 0.78 8.00 13.77
C LEU A 62 2.28 8.00 14.16
N LEU A 63 2.68 7.62 15.38
CA LEU A 63 4.09 7.67 15.81
C LEU A 63 4.83 6.33 15.89
N ILE A 64 4.19 5.17 15.65
CA ILE A 64 4.85 3.88 15.96
C ILE A 64 5.66 3.31 14.79
N VAL A 65 5.36 3.64 13.52
CA VAL A 65 6.09 3.01 12.39
C VAL A 65 7.32 3.81 11.93
N ILE A 66 7.39 5.12 12.17
CA ILE A 66 8.59 5.92 11.81
C ILE A 66 9.72 5.76 12.84
N LEU A 67 9.44 5.31 14.07
CA LEU A 67 10.44 5.13 15.13
C LEU A 67 10.97 3.69 15.31
N ALA A 68 10.35 2.67 14.70
CA ALA A 68 10.70 1.27 14.98
C ALA A 68 11.77 0.64 14.06
N ALA A 69 12.30 1.38 13.07
CA ALA A 69 13.31 0.85 12.15
C ALA A 69 14.63 1.65 12.12
N PRO A 70 15.35 1.76 13.25
CA PRO A 70 16.81 1.87 13.15
C PRO A 70 17.60 0.77 13.90
N HIS A 71 16.98 -0.24 14.53
CA HIS A 71 17.76 -1.14 15.40
C HIS A 71 17.51 -2.65 15.33
N LEU A 72 17.33 -3.19 14.12
CA LEU A 72 17.56 -4.63 13.87
C LEU A 72 18.56 -4.82 12.73
N GLN A 73 19.77 -4.30 12.95
CA GLN A 73 21.01 -4.88 12.41
C GLN A 73 21.84 -5.26 13.63
N ASN A 74 21.83 -6.55 13.94
CA ASN A 74 22.91 -7.35 14.52
C ASN A 74 22.50 -8.82 14.46
#